data_AF-A0A0C3FZ42-F1
#
_entry.id   AF-A0A0C3FZ42-F1
#
_cell.length_a   1.000
_cell.length_b   1.000
_cell.length_c   1.000
_cell.angle_alpha   90.00
_cell.angle_beta   90.00
_cell.angle_gamma   90.00
#
_symmetry.space_group_name_H-M   'P 1'
#
loop_
_entity.id
_entity.type
_entity.pdbx_description
1 polymer ?
#
loop_
_entity_poly.entity_id
_entity_poly.type
_entity_poly.pdbx_seq_one_letter_code
_entity_poly.pdbx_strand_id
1 'polypeptide(L)'
;MQTSLPDLPFTNYGKAELRPFGTHSTAESTPRTYPRTDLQTLTLWTSFPDNIHQAIQSATARAHLPSTPFTIEVSTSTRFVENEEKIRTHATVALHEAVEKVLAKLGVNGWFALPGGGNVAIVGDPDFSWIMSTRQPHPKVIVEYTTWWAADLTYVFEAFDGTRDDTLSKQSLEALQQIYGYMTFNNNKFGILTNWQRALFLHRVETSDRKTLQYYLIELDGPGHISMLKAWVGMVLLAEADWFYASPTISSVPPGLNFGTSAAWKNWARAFQDAQEYRMLPHDGTYECLTLDLRLCCFNLSSARRASIGCVVDAQFLAPPVGKSNLQVVCKVVDVLRYPDAADLLDREVRAYAALEHLQGNVIPKLYGFYEIWGILRLIALEPVGNAIPEDEQINQTLRTKMKTALQCIHVAGYIHGDIARRNFCRRARGAVFLVDLERCRRSRNQSELDDEMNEVDGL
;
A
#
# COMPACT_ATOMS: atom_id res chain seq x y z
N MET A 1 9.63 30.64 -9.81
CA MET A 1 10.29 30.12 -11.02
C MET A 1 9.46 30.44 -12.25
N GLN A 2 10.08 30.91 -13.33
CA GLN A 2 9.42 31.11 -14.63
C GLN A 2 9.47 29.79 -15.42
N THR A 3 8.36 29.39 -16.02
CA THR A 3 8.25 28.16 -16.82
C THR A 3 7.34 28.39 -18.03
N SER A 4 7.31 27.45 -18.98
CA SER A 4 6.51 27.56 -20.21
C SER A 4 6.01 26.19 -20.66
N LEU A 5 4.85 26.15 -21.32
CA LEU A 5 4.33 24.92 -21.93
C LEU A 5 4.85 24.80 -23.38
N PRO A 6 5.22 23.60 -23.83
CA PRO A 6 5.17 22.30 -23.14
C PRO A 6 6.48 21.88 -22.43
N ASP A 7 7.46 22.78 -22.34
CA ASP A 7 8.84 22.43 -21.97
C ASP A 7 9.12 22.38 -20.46
N LEU A 8 8.31 23.08 -19.68
CA LEU A 8 8.29 23.07 -18.23
C LEU A 8 9.70 23.01 -17.59
N PRO A 9 10.62 23.94 -17.89
CA PRO A 9 11.95 23.94 -17.29
C PRO A 9 11.84 23.96 -15.76
N PHE A 10 12.77 23.25 -15.10
CA PHE A 10 12.86 23.18 -13.65
C PHE A 10 14.19 23.80 -13.21
N THR A 11 14.21 25.12 -13.07
CA THR A 11 15.41 25.90 -12.75
C THR A 11 15.20 26.76 -11.50
N ASN A 12 16.27 27.10 -10.78
CA ASN A 12 16.22 27.94 -9.58
C ASN A 12 15.29 27.38 -8.48
N TYR A 13 15.21 26.06 -8.34
CA TYR A 13 14.52 25.40 -7.24
C TYR A 13 15.44 25.31 -6.00
N GLY A 14 14.86 25.20 -4.81
CA GLY A 14 15.65 25.03 -3.58
C GLY A 14 16.45 23.74 -3.63
N LYS A 15 17.73 23.78 -3.23
CA LYS A 15 18.57 22.57 -3.19
C LYS A 15 18.34 21.78 -1.91
N ALA A 16 18.50 20.47 -1.99
CA ALA A 16 18.65 19.61 -0.82
C ALA A 16 20.15 19.32 -0.62
N GLU A 17 20.70 19.72 0.52
CA GLU A 17 22.12 19.56 0.83
C GLU A 17 22.31 18.72 2.08
N LEU A 18 23.37 17.90 2.12
CA LEU A 18 23.75 17.20 3.34
C LEU A 18 24.36 18.19 4.34
N ARG A 19 24.03 18.05 5.63
CA ARG A 19 24.74 18.79 6.68
C ARG A 19 26.21 18.36 6.73
N PRO A 20 27.19 19.27 6.58
CA PRO A 20 28.62 18.90 6.55
C PRO A 20 29.14 18.21 7.81
N PHE A 21 28.48 18.42 8.96
CA PHE A 21 28.91 17.92 10.27
C PHE A 21 27.79 17.18 11.03
N GLY A 22 26.76 16.71 10.32
CA GLY A 22 25.64 15.98 10.94
C GLY A 22 25.86 14.48 10.94
N THR A 23 25.39 13.78 11.98
CA THR A 23 25.13 12.34 11.89
C THR A 23 23.98 12.12 10.91
N HIS A 24 24.29 11.60 9.73
CA HIS A 24 23.26 11.18 8.79
C HIS A 24 22.73 9.82 9.23
N SER A 25 21.44 9.57 8.97
CA SER A 25 20.89 8.22 9.03
C SER A 25 21.65 7.36 8.00
N THR A 26 22.74 6.75 8.46
CA THR A 26 23.20 5.46 7.98
C THR A 26 22.31 4.49 8.71
N ALA A 27 21.07 4.33 8.25
CA ALA A 27 20.30 3.21 8.75
C ALA A 27 21.10 1.96 8.35
N GLU A 28 21.89 1.42 9.28
CA GLU A 28 22.21 0.00 9.27
C GLU A 28 20.86 -0.66 9.10
N SER A 29 20.64 -1.21 7.90
CA SER A 29 19.41 -1.92 7.62
C SER A 29 19.36 -3.03 8.67
N THR A 30 18.44 -2.91 9.63
CA THR A 30 17.98 -4.09 10.36
C THR A 30 17.69 -5.17 9.32
N PRO A 31 17.99 -6.45 9.58
CA PRO A 31 17.78 -7.51 8.60
C PRO A 31 16.30 -7.50 8.17
N ARG A 32 16.01 -6.84 7.06
CA ARG A 32 14.65 -6.74 6.54
C ARG A 32 14.38 -8.08 5.87
N THR A 33 13.18 -8.60 6.07
CA THR A 33 12.65 -9.64 5.19
C THR A 33 12.56 -9.01 3.80
N TYR A 34 13.56 -9.28 2.96
CA TYR A 34 13.69 -8.57 1.69
C TYR A 34 12.45 -8.74 0.83
N PRO A 35 11.98 -7.68 0.13
CA PRO A 35 10.89 -7.80 -0.81
C PRO A 35 11.18 -8.88 -1.84
N ARG A 36 10.25 -9.80 -2.08
CA ARG A 36 10.36 -10.84 -3.11
C ARG A 36 9.15 -10.80 -4.00
N THR A 37 9.08 -9.76 -4.83
CA THR A 37 7.98 -9.57 -5.77
C THR A 37 8.08 -10.55 -6.93
N ASP A 38 7.02 -10.62 -7.73
CA ASP A 38 7.01 -11.43 -8.94
C ASP A 38 7.52 -10.68 -10.19
N LEU A 39 8.15 -9.51 -10.02
CA LEU A 39 8.78 -8.76 -11.10
C LEU A 39 9.87 -9.60 -11.76
N GLN A 40 9.77 -9.81 -13.07
CA GLN A 40 10.70 -10.66 -13.83
C GLN A 40 11.49 -9.90 -14.87
N THR A 41 10.91 -8.83 -15.43
CA THR A 41 11.52 -8.10 -16.54
C THR A 41 11.54 -6.60 -16.24
N LEU A 42 12.71 -5.99 -16.32
CA LEU A 42 12.92 -4.55 -16.21
C LEU A 42 13.48 -4.03 -17.54
N THR A 43 12.80 -3.10 -18.21
CA THR A 43 13.18 -2.62 -19.55
C THR A 43 13.12 -1.11 -19.67
N LEU A 44 13.95 -0.53 -20.53
CA LEU A 44 13.93 0.92 -20.78
C LEU A 44 12.62 1.34 -21.48
N TRP A 45 11.98 2.39 -20.96
CA TRP A 45 10.82 3.04 -21.57
C TRP A 45 11.28 4.05 -22.63
N THR A 46 11.64 3.55 -23.81
CA THR A 46 12.24 4.37 -24.87
C THR A 46 11.33 5.49 -25.38
N SER A 47 10.00 5.30 -25.36
CA SER A 47 9.03 6.32 -25.78
C SER A 47 8.67 7.33 -24.69
N PHE A 48 9.27 7.26 -23.49
CA PHE A 48 8.89 8.09 -22.35
C PHE A 48 8.94 9.59 -22.66
N PRO A 49 10.03 10.19 -23.20
CA PRO A 49 10.09 11.63 -23.45
C PRO A 49 8.97 12.11 -24.40
N ASP A 50 8.70 11.34 -25.45
CA ASP A 50 7.65 11.65 -26.43
C ASP A 50 6.25 11.53 -25.83
N ASN A 51 6.00 10.47 -25.05
CA ASN A 51 4.71 10.26 -24.38
C ASN A 51 4.41 11.39 -23.39
N ILE A 52 5.40 11.81 -22.60
CA ILE A 52 5.28 12.95 -21.70
C ILE A 52 4.99 14.24 -22.46
N HIS A 53 5.76 14.50 -23.53
CA HIS A 53 5.58 15.71 -24.33
C HIS A 53 4.20 15.77 -24.97
N GLN A 54 3.72 14.67 -25.56
CA GLN A 54 2.40 14.56 -26.16
C GLN A 54 1.27 14.70 -25.14
N ALA A 55 1.42 14.12 -23.94
CA ALA A 55 0.44 14.27 -22.87
C ALA A 55 0.26 15.74 -22.45
N ILE A 56 1.37 16.48 -22.29
CA ILE A 56 1.36 17.90 -21.94
C ILE A 56 0.78 18.75 -23.07
N GLN A 57 1.18 18.52 -24.33
CA GLN A 57 0.64 19.23 -25.49
C GLN A 57 -0.87 19.02 -25.61
N SER A 58 -1.33 17.78 -25.45
CA SER A 58 -2.75 17.43 -25.50
C SER A 58 -3.53 18.14 -24.38
N ALA A 59 -2.99 18.17 -23.16
CA ALA A 59 -3.61 18.87 -22.04
C ALA A 59 -3.63 20.39 -22.24
N THR A 60 -2.55 20.96 -22.78
CA THR A 60 -2.43 22.39 -23.09
C THR A 60 -3.46 22.80 -24.14
N ALA A 61 -3.61 22.01 -25.20
CA ALA A 61 -4.60 22.22 -26.24
C ALA A 61 -6.03 22.16 -25.69
N ARG A 62 -6.36 21.15 -24.85
CA ARG A 62 -7.68 21.05 -24.20
C ARG A 62 -7.99 22.24 -23.29
N ALA A 63 -6.99 22.75 -22.58
CA ALA A 63 -7.12 23.88 -21.68
C ALA A 63 -7.08 25.25 -22.40
N HIS A 64 -6.89 25.27 -23.73
CA HIS A 64 -6.76 26.49 -24.54
C HIS A 64 -5.68 27.44 -24.01
N LEU A 65 -4.59 26.89 -23.47
CA LEU A 65 -3.51 27.69 -22.88
C LEU A 65 -2.49 28.13 -23.94
N PRO A 66 -2.03 29.39 -23.90
CA PRO A 66 -0.94 29.84 -24.74
C PRO A 66 0.40 29.26 -24.25
N SER A 67 1.37 29.12 -25.16
CA SER A 67 2.76 28.75 -24.84
C SER A 67 3.58 29.87 -24.15
N THR A 68 2.93 30.98 -23.78
CA THR A 68 3.60 32.10 -23.12
C THR A 68 4.13 31.70 -21.75
N PRO A 69 5.34 32.13 -21.36
CA PRO A 69 5.88 31.86 -20.03
C PRO A 69 4.96 32.34 -18.91
N PHE A 70 4.91 31.58 -17.82
CA PHE A 70 4.17 31.94 -16.61
C PHE A 70 4.99 31.63 -15.36
N THR A 71 4.63 32.29 -14.26
CA THR A 71 5.31 32.13 -12.97
C THR A 71 4.61 31.08 -12.12
N ILE A 72 5.42 30.22 -11.52
CA ILE A 72 5.01 29.32 -10.44
C ILE A 72 5.80 29.70 -9.20
N GLU A 73 5.10 29.93 -8.10
CA GLU A 73 5.72 30.06 -6.79
C GLU A 73 6.27 28.70 -6.35
N VAL A 74 7.59 28.65 -6.19
CA VAL A 74 8.32 27.47 -5.70
C VAL A 74 9.29 27.94 -4.62
N SER A 75 9.53 27.08 -3.63
CA SER A 75 10.56 27.37 -2.65
C SER A 75 11.94 27.34 -3.30
N THR A 76 12.69 28.44 -3.18
CA THR A 76 14.07 28.54 -3.67
C THR A 76 15.10 28.38 -2.55
N SER A 77 14.65 28.17 -1.31
CA SER A 77 15.56 28.04 -0.18
C SER A 77 16.21 26.65 -0.15
N THR A 78 17.54 26.65 -0.11
CA THR A 78 18.30 25.44 0.16
C THR A 78 17.94 24.92 1.55
N ARG A 79 17.66 23.62 1.65
CA ARG A 79 17.40 22.93 2.91
C ARG A 79 18.44 21.86 3.17
N PHE A 80 18.87 21.79 4.42
CA PHE A 80 19.69 20.68 4.86
C PHE A 80 18.83 19.46 5.16
N VAL A 81 19.20 18.31 4.59
CA VAL A 81 18.54 17.03 4.80
C VAL A 81 19.48 16.06 5.50
N GLU A 82 18.91 15.25 6.39
CA GLU A 82 19.67 14.28 7.21
C GLU A 82 19.01 12.90 7.28
N ASN A 83 17.78 12.79 6.76
CA ASN A 83 16.98 11.57 6.68
C ASN A 83 15.92 11.70 5.56
N GLU A 84 15.23 10.61 5.29
CA GLU A 84 14.18 10.50 4.27
C GLU A 84 13.02 11.47 4.49
N GLU A 85 12.58 11.67 5.74
CA GLU A 85 11.50 12.61 6.08
C GLU A 85 11.83 14.06 5.71
N LYS A 86 13.08 14.48 5.91
CA LYS A 86 13.53 15.81 5.48
C LYS A 86 13.60 15.93 3.95
N ILE A 87 13.95 14.87 3.25
CA ILE A 87 13.88 14.83 1.78
C ILE A 87 12.42 14.98 1.32
N ARG A 88 11.49 14.19 1.87
CA ARG A 88 10.05 14.28 1.57
C ARG A 88 9.53 15.70 1.79
N THR A 89 9.81 16.28 2.96
CA THR A 89 9.39 17.64 3.31
C THR A 89 9.94 18.68 2.32
N HIS A 90 11.19 18.51 1.87
CA HIS A 90 11.79 19.38 0.87
C HIS A 90 11.13 19.21 -0.50
N ALA A 91 10.93 17.97 -0.94
CA ALA A 91 10.34 17.67 -2.24
C ALA A 91 8.91 18.18 -2.38
N THR A 92 8.12 18.15 -1.29
CA THR A 92 6.78 18.75 -1.26
C THR A 92 6.81 20.23 -1.71
N VAL A 93 7.67 21.04 -1.08
CA VAL A 93 7.71 22.49 -1.32
C VAL A 93 8.51 22.90 -2.57
N ALA A 94 9.48 22.08 -2.97
CA ALA A 94 10.37 22.39 -4.09
C ALA A 94 9.84 21.85 -5.43
N LEU A 95 9.08 20.75 -5.42
CA LEU A 95 8.62 20.05 -6.62
C LEU A 95 7.11 19.78 -6.63
N HIS A 96 6.55 19.10 -5.62
CA HIS A 96 5.14 18.65 -5.67
C HIS A 96 4.16 19.81 -5.83
N GLU A 97 4.31 20.88 -5.04
CA GLU A 97 3.48 22.09 -5.18
C GLU A 97 3.58 22.72 -6.58
N ALA A 98 4.75 22.65 -7.21
CA ALA A 98 4.94 23.14 -8.57
C ALA A 98 4.18 22.29 -9.58
N VAL A 99 4.27 20.96 -9.45
CA VAL A 99 3.54 19.99 -10.26
C VAL A 99 2.03 20.20 -10.13
N GLU A 100 1.52 20.32 -8.91
CA GLU A 100 0.11 20.60 -8.62
C GLU A 100 -0.37 21.91 -9.27
N LYS A 101 0.40 22.99 -9.15
CA LYS A 101 0.07 24.29 -9.77
C LYS A 101 0.04 24.22 -11.30
N VAL A 102 0.94 23.46 -11.93
CA VAL A 102 0.92 23.24 -13.39
C VAL A 102 -0.30 22.43 -13.79
N LEU A 103 -0.56 21.32 -13.09
CA LEU A 103 -1.69 20.44 -13.38
C LEU A 103 -3.03 21.17 -13.24
N ALA A 104 -3.19 22.00 -12.20
CA ALA A 104 -4.36 22.83 -12.02
C ALA A 104 -4.59 23.78 -13.21
N LYS A 105 -3.52 24.39 -13.75
CA LYS A 105 -3.61 25.19 -14.99
C LYS A 105 -4.03 24.35 -16.18
N LEU A 106 -3.56 23.11 -16.28
CA LEU A 106 -3.94 22.14 -17.32
C LEU A 106 -5.34 21.52 -17.11
N GLY A 107 -6.10 21.99 -16.11
CA GLY A 107 -7.45 21.51 -15.82
C GLY A 107 -7.52 20.22 -15.00
N VAL A 108 -6.39 19.78 -14.43
CA VAL A 108 -6.30 18.59 -13.58
C VAL A 108 -6.15 19.03 -12.13
N ASN A 109 -7.24 18.89 -11.36
CA ASN A 109 -7.24 19.23 -9.93
C ASN A 109 -6.96 17.99 -9.09
N GLY A 110 -5.88 18.02 -8.33
CA GLY A 110 -5.46 16.95 -7.42
C GLY A 110 -4.25 17.39 -6.58
N TRP A 111 -3.77 16.51 -5.73
CA TRP A 111 -2.61 16.75 -4.87
C TRP A 111 -1.85 15.47 -4.56
N PHE A 112 -0.59 15.60 -4.15
CA PHE A 112 0.18 14.52 -3.57
C PHE A 112 -0.15 14.37 -2.10
N ALA A 113 -0.86 13.30 -1.76
CA ALA A 113 -1.19 12.97 -0.38
C ALA A 113 -0.03 12.27 0.31
N LEU A 114 0.27 12.71 1.54
CA LEU A 114 1.17 12.04 2.48
C LEU A 114 0.55 10.77 3.07
N PRO A 115 1.37 9.89 3.67
CA PRO A 115 0.88 8.81 4.50
C PRO A 115 0.00 9.39 5.61
N GLY A 116 -1.22 8.88 5.75
CA GLY A 116 -2.13 9.26 6.84
C GLY A 116 -2.94 10.54 6.57
N GLY A 117 -2.69 11.23 5.45
CA GLY A 117 -3.34 12.50 5.09
C GLY A 117 -4.81 12.39 4.63
N GLY A 118 -5.59 11.46 5.18
CA GLY A 118 -7.00 11.26 4.81
C GLY A 118 -7.23 10.30 3.63
N ASN A 119 -6.20 9.54 3.25
CA ASN A 119 -6.32 8.49 2.24
C ASN A 119 -6.99 7.25 2.84
N VAL A 120 -8.14 6.85 2.29
CA VAL A 120 -8.86 5.66 2.76
C VAL A 120 -8.60 4.44 1.88
N ALA A 121 -8.22 4.57 0.61
CA ALA A 121 -8.27 3.49 -0.37
C ALA A 121 -6.91 2.94 -0.82
N ILE A 122 -5.95 2.76 0.11
CA ILE A 122 -4.61 2.22 -0.19
C ILE A 122 -4.29 1.00 0.66
N VAL A 123 -3.65 0.02 0.03
CA VAL A 123 -2.99 -1.12 0.67
C VAL A 123 -1.47 -0.91 0.67
N GLY A 124 -0.85 -1.04 1.84
CA GLY A 124 0.54 -0.61 2.09
C GLY A 124 0.61 0.86 2.51
N ASP A 125 1.82 1.40 2.69
CA ASP A 125 1.99 2.80 3.06
C ASP A 125 3.06 3.53 2.22
N PRO A 126 2.73 3.89 0.97
CA PRO A 126 3.66 4.60 0.11
C PRO A 126 3.92 6.03 0.57
N ASP A 127 5.11 6.58 0.26
CA ASP A 127 5.51 7.92 0.72
C ASP A 127 4.63 9.04 0.20
N PHE A 128 4.21 8.97 -1.07
CA PHE A 128 3.17 9.84 -1.58
C PHE A 128 2.28 9.13 -2.58
N SER A 129 1.08 9.69 -2.76
CA SER A 129 0.15 9.24 -3.78
C SER A 129 -0.57 10.41 -4.44
N TRP A 130 -0.68 10.39 -5.76
CA TRP A 130 -1.48 11.37 -6.50
C TRP A 130 -2.97 11.03 -6.45
N ILE A 131 -3.79 11.97 -5.98
CA ILE A 131 -5.25 11.83 -5.87
C ILE A 131 -5.98 13.09 -6.36
N MET A 132 -7.17 12.92 -6.94
CA MET A 132 -7.97 14.03 -7.51
C MET A 132 -9.20 14.43 -6.69
N SER A 133 -9.69 13.56 -5.80
CA SER A 133 -10.95 13.81 -5.10
C SER A 133 -11.00 13.10 -3.77
N THR A 134 -11.60 13.76 -2.78
CA THR A 134 -11.97 13.15 -1.50
C THR A 134 -13.11 12.14 -1.62
N ARG A 135 -13.85 12.12 -2.74
CA ARG A 135 -14.99 11.21 -2.95
C ARG A 135 -14.61 9.83 -3.46
N GLN A 136 -13.51 9.72 -4.22
CA GLN A 136 -12.97 8.46 -4.75
C GLN A 136 -11.44 8.53 -4.69
N PRO A 137 -10.83 8.38 -3.50
CA PRO A 137 -9.42 8.70 -3.27
C PRO A 137 -8.45 7.60 -3.74
N HIS A 138 -8.80 6.84 -4.77
CA HIS A 138 -7.91 5.80 -5.28
C HIS A 138 -6.64 6.44 -5.86
N PRO A 139 -5.43 6.07 -5.41
CA PRO A 139 -4.20 6.64 -5.94
C PRO A 139 -4.06 6.32 -7.42
N LYS A 140 -3.64 7.28 -8.24
CA LYS A 140 -3.35 7.03 -9.66
C LYS A 140 -1.86 6.89 -9.94
N VAL A 141 -1.03 7.54 -9.12
CA VAL A 141 0.44 7.43 -9.14
C VAL A 141 0.90 7.20 -7.71
N ILE A 142 1.81 6.25 -7.53
CA ILE A 142 2.50 5.98 -6.27
C ILE A 142 3.92 6.51 -6.35
N VAL A 143 4.41 7.11 -5.27
CA VAL A 143 5.75 7.68 -5.21
C VAL A 143 6.46 7.17 -3.97
N GLU A 144 7.66 6.63 -4.15
CA GLU A 144 8.58 6.28 -3.06
C GLU A 144 9.82 7.18 -3.07
N TYR A 145 10.19 7.64 -1.88
CA TYR A 145 11.41 8.39 -1.61
C TYR A 145 12.43 7.50 -0.91
N THR A 146 13.68 7.65 -1.33
CA THR A 146 14.84 7.12 -0.61
C THR A 146 15.88 8.24 -0.44
N THR A 147 16.90 8.00 0.35
CA THR A 147 18.01 8.95 0.48
C THR A 147 19.11 8.62 -0.53
N TRP A 148 19.68 9.63 -1.18
CA TRP A 148 20.72 9.42 -2.19
C TRP A 148 22.03 8.84 -1.63
N TRP A 149 22.20 8.88 -0.31
CA TRP A 149 23.34 8.25 0.38
C TRP A 149 23.03 6.81 0.85
N ALA A 150 21.79 6.34 0.75
CA ALA A 150 21.40 4.97 1.05
C ALA A 150 20.91 4.20 -0.19
N ALA A 151 20.58 4.85 -1.31
CA ALA A 151 20.27 4.17 -2.55
C ALA A 151 20.71 5.02 -3.75
N ASP A 152 21.63 4.48 -4.55
CA ASP A 152 22.04 5.06 -5.82
C ASP A 152 21.27 4.40 -6.97
N LEU A 153 20.24 5.11 -7.43
CA LEU A 153 19.35 4.68 -8.50
C LEU A 153 20.05 4.53 -9.87
N THR A 154 21.31 4.95 -10.00
CA THR A 154 22.09 4.80 -11.24
C THR A 154 22.25 3.33 -11.64
N TYR A 155 22.47 2.45 -10.66
CA TYR A 155 22.85 1.06 -10.92
C TYR A 155 21.77 0.03 -10.60
N VAL A 156 20.52 0.49 -10.47
CA VAL A 156 19.40 -0.40 -10.13
C VAL A 156 19.16 -1.47 -11.19
N PHE A 157 19.51 -1.20 -12.45
CA PHE A 157 19.39 -2.17 -13.53
C PHE A 157 20.45 -3.28 -13.40
N GLU A 158 21.70 -2.92 -13.17
CA GLU A 158 22.78 -3.89 -12.97
C GLU A 158 22.53 -4.73 -11.72
N ALA A 159 21.96 -4.13 -10.68
CA ALA A 159 21.49 -4.83 -9.48
C ALA A 159 20.37 -5.84 -9.81
N PHE A 160 19.38 -5.43 -10.61
CA PHE A 160 18.26 -6.26 -11.03
C PHE A 160 18.72 -7.48 -11.84
N ASP A 161 19.67 -7.28 -12.75
CA ASP A 161 20.26 -8.36 -13.58
C ASP A 161 21.25 -9.24 -12.79
N GLY A 162 21.55 -8.91 -11.53
CA GLY A 162 22.52 -9.61 -10.70
C GLY A 162 23.98 -9.41 -11.13
N THR A 163 24.24 -8.42 -11.98
CA THR A 163 25.59 -8.08 -12.47
C THR A 163 26.35 -7.16 -11.51
N ARG A 164 25.67 -6.61 -10.50
CA ARG A 164 26.23 -5.75 -9.46
C ARG A 164 25.64 -6.08 -8.10
N ASP A 165 26.50 -6.22 -7.08
CA ASP A 165 26.13 -6.77 -5.77
C ASP A 165 26.62 -5.93 -4.56
N ASP A 166 26.84 -4.63 -4.75
CA ASP A 166 27.19 -3.74 -3.63
C ASP A 166 25.96 -3.30 -2.82
N THR A 167 26.21 -2.81 -1.59
CA THR A 167 25.17 -2.42 -0.64
C THR A 167 24.20 -1.38 -1.19
N LEU A 168 24.69 -0.34 -1.86
CA LEU A 168 23.82 0.73 -2.40
C LEU A 168 22.95 0.22 -3.56
N SER A 169 23.50 -0.69 -4.36
CA SER A 169 22.79 -1.35 -5.46
C SER A 169 21.69 -2.28 -4.93
N LYS A 170 21.96 -3.04 -3.86
CA LYS A 170 20.95 -3.86 -3.15
C LYS A 170 19.83 -3.01 -2.58
N GLN A 171 20.17 -1.91 -1.90
CA GLN A 171 19.19 -0.99 -1.34
C GLN A 171 18.32 -0.33 -2.43
N SER A 172 18.90 -0.06 -3.60
CA SER A 172 18.16 0.46 -4.76
C SER A 172 17.21 -0.59 -5.35
N LEU A 173 17.64 -1.86 -5.41
CA LEU A 173 16.79 -2.97 -5.85
C LEU A 173 15.64 -3.23 -4.86
N GLU A 174 15.91 -3.17 -3.55
CA GLU A 174 14.89 -3.29 -2.51
C GLU A 174 13.84 -2.18 -2.65
N ALA A 175 14.27 -0.93 -2.86
CA ALA A 175 13.36 0.19 -3.08
C ALA A 175 12.53 0.02 -4.37
N LEU A 176 13.13 -0.50 -5.45
CA LEU A 176 12.42 -0.84 -6.69
C LEU A 176 11.35 -1.93 -6.46
N GLN A 177 11.68 -2.97 -5.71
CA GLN A 177 10.74 -4.04 -5.39
C GLN A 177 9.62 -3.55 -4.46
N GLN A 178 9.92 -2.68 -3.49
CA GLN A 178 8.93 -2.07 -2.62
C GLN A 178 7.90 -1.26 -3.42
N ILE A 179 8.33 -0.32 -4.26
CA ILE A 179 7.40 0.47 -5.07
C ILE A 179 6.62 -0.42 -6.05
N TYR A 180 7.25 -1.43 -6.66
CA TYR A 180 6.54 -2.38 -7.51
C TYR A 180 5.46 -3.15 -6.74
N GLY A 181 5.75 -3.51 -5.49
CA GLY A 181 4.79 -4.06 -4.54
C GLY A 181 3.57 -3.16 -4.38
N TYR A 182 3.78 -1.90 -3.97
CA TYR A 182 2.69 -0.94 -3.81
C TYR A 182 1.90 -0.69 -5.09
N MET A 183 2.59 -0.56 -6.24
CA MET A 183 1.94 -0.43 -7.54
C MET A 183 1.04 -1.64 -7.83
N THR A 184 1.47 -2.84 -7.44
CA THR A 184 0.69 -4.06 -7.63
C THR A 184 -0.49 -4.14 -6.66
N PHE A 185 -0.29 -3.91 -5.37
CA PHE A 185 -1.38 -4.01 -4.38
C PHE A 185 -2.50 -3.02 -4.66
N ASN A 186 -2.17 -1.87 -5.26
CA ASN A 186 -3.12 -0.79 -5.54
C ASN A 186 -3.57 -0.71 -7.00
N ASN A 187 -3.25 -1.71 -7.83
CA ASN A 187 -3.59 -1.75 -9.26
C ASN A 187 -3.15 -0.49 -10.04
N ASN A 188 -2.01 0.09 -9.67
CA ASN A 188 -1.43 1.24 -10.36
C ASN A 188 -0.59 0.80 -11.55
N LYS A 189 -0.77 1.51 -12.66
CA LYS A 189 0.04 1.39 -13.86
C LYS A 189 1.35 2.17 -13.76
N PHE A 190 1.34 3.27 -13.02
CA PHE A 190 2.41 4.26 -12.98
C PHE A 190 2.95 4.47 -11.56
N GLY A 191 4.27 4.60 -11.43
CA GLY A 191 4.94 4.88 -10.17
C GLY A 191 6.22 5.71 -10.37
N ILE A 192 6.71 6.32 -9.30
CA ILE A 192 7.93 7.12 -9.30
C ILE A 192 8.79 6.72 -8.10
N LEU A 193 10.00 6.20 -8.34
CA LEU A 193 11.00 5.99 -7.30
C LEU A 193 12.05 7.09 -7.40
N THR A 194 12.25 7.86 -6.34
CA THR A 194 13.17 9.00 -6.38
C THR A 194 14.04 9.07 -5.14
N ASN A 195 15.29 9.49 -5.34
CA ASN A 195 16.19 9.87 -4.27
C ASN A 195 16.46 11.37 -4.27
N TRP A 196 15.53 12.17 -4.81
CA TRP A 196 15.64 13.60 -5.12
C TRP A 196 16.63 13.93 -6.24
N GLN A 197 17.87 13.44 -6.18
CA GLN A 197 18.88 13.67 -7.22
C GLN A 197 18.55 12.95 -8.52
N ARG A 198 17.92 11.78 -8.43
CA ARG A 198 17.50 10.97 -9.56
C ARG A 198 16.10 10.44 -9.31
N ALA A 199 15.35 10.26 -10.39
CA ALA A 199 14.03 9.66 -10.36
C ALA A 199 13.89 8.62 -11.47
N LEU A 200 13.43 7.42 -11.10
CA LEU A 200 12.92 6.42 -12.01
C LEU A 200 11.42 6.60 -12.18
N PHE A 201 10.99 6.83 -13.41
CA PHE A 201 9.60 6.82 -13.81
C PHE A 201 9.24 5.43 -14.31
N LEU A 202 8.25 4.81 -13.67
CA LEU A 202 7.96 3.39 -13.79
C LEU A 202 6.59 3.15 -14.44
N HIS A 203 6.52 2.23 -15.39
CA HIS A 203 5.31 1.88 -16.12
C HIS A 203 5.13 0.36 -16.18
N ARG A 204 4.03 -0.15 -15.64
CA ARG A 204 3.66 -1.56 -15.75
C ARG A 204 3.04 -1.81 -17.13
N VAL A 205 3.73 -2.62 -17.93
CA VAL A 205 3.35 -2.90 -19.31
C VAL A 205 2.44 -4.13 -19.36
N GLU A 206 1.44 -4.10 -20.22
CA GLU A 206 0.60 -5.28 -20.46
C GLU A 206 1.36 -6.31 -21.30
N THR A 207 1.94 -7.28 -20.61
CA THR A 207 2.57 -8.47 -21.19
C THR A 207 1.77 -9.71 -20.82
N SER A 208 1.98 -10.81 -21.53
CA SER A 208 1.27 -12.08 -21.25
C SER A 208 1.50 -12.61 -19.83
N ASP A 209 2.62 -12.25 -19.20
CA ASP A 209 2.94 -12.61 -17.82
C ASP A 209 2.56 -11.53 -16.80
N ARG A 210 2.28 -10.29 -17.23
CA ARG A 210 2.05 -9.08 -16.41
C ARG A 210 3.16 -8.78 -15.39
N LYS A 211 4.39 -9.22 -15.68
CA LYS A 211 5.58 -9.12 -14.81
C LYS A 211 6.69 -8.25 -15.38
N THR A 212 6.33 -7.36 -16.31
CA THR A 212 7.24 -6.43 -16.96
C THR A 212 7.04 -5.01 -16.44
N LEU A 213 8.13 -4.41 -16.00
CA LEU A 213 8.22 -3.01 -15.61
C LEU A 213 9.11 -2.26 -16.60
N GLN A 214 8.58 -1.20 -17.17
CA GLN A 214 9.33 -0.23 -17.95
C GLN A 214 9.83 0.88 -17.03
N TYR A 215 11.04 1.39 -17.28
CA TYR A 215 11.62 2.49 -16.50
C TYR A 215 12.22 3.57 -17.39
N TYR A 216 12.24 4.82 -16.91
CA TYR A 216 13.04 5.89 -17.47
C TYR A 216 13.72 6.67 -16.35
N LEU A 217 15.05 6.81 -16.42
CA LEU A 217 15.85 7.50 -15.40
C LEU A 217 16.04 8.97 -15.79
N ILE A 218 15.74 9.87 -14.85
CA ILE A 218 16.06 11.30 -14.96
C ILE A 218 16.97 11.70 -13.82
N GLU A 219 18.02 12.43 -14.14
CA GLU A 219 18.89 13.09 -13.19
C GLU A 219 18.50 14.57 -13.06
N LEU A 220 18.42 15.03 -11.82
CA LEU A 220 18.20 16.42 -11.48
C LEU A 220 19.42 17.24 -11.93
N ASP A 221 19.17 18.32 -12.69
CA ASP A 221 20.21 19.11 -13.40
C ASP A 221 21.07 18.31 -14.40
N GLY A 222 20.67 17.09 -14.74
CA GLY A 222 21.38 16.27 -15.73
C GLY A 222 21.26 16.85 -17.15
N PRO A 223 22.11 16.41 -18.09
CA PRO A 223 22.12 16.89 -19.48
C PRO A 223 20.89 16.43 -20.31
N GLY A 224 19.88 15.84 -19.68
CA GLY A 224 18.72 15.24 -20.34
C GLY A 224 17.80 16.26 -20.99
N HIS A 225 17.11 15.84 -22.05
CA HIS A 225 16.16 16.66 -22.81
C HIS A 225 14.82 16.92 -22.08
N ILE A 226 14.61 16.31 -20.91
CA ILE A 226 13.39 16.40 -20.13
C ILE A 226 13.71 16.83 -18.70
N SER A 227 13.08 17.91 -18.24
CA SER A 227 13.24 18.39 -16.87
C SER A 227 12.46 17.51 -15.88
N MET A 228 12.85 17.56 -14.60
CA MET A 228 12.12 16.88 -13.52
C MET A 228 10.65 17.33 -13.48
N LEU A 229 10.38 18.65 -13.52
CA LEU A 229 9.01 19.16 -13.54
C LEU A 229 8.19 18.64 -14.72
N LYS A 230 8.77 18.64 -15.93
CA LYS A 230 8.09 18.13 -17.15
C LYS A 230 7.74 16.66 -17.00
N ALA A 231 8.68 15.85 -16.51
CA ALA A 231 8.47 14.42 -16.30
C ALA A 231 7.38 14.13 -15.27
N TRP A 232 7.38 14.81 -14.12
CA TRP A 232 6.35 14.63 -13.09
C TRP A 232 4.97 15.05 -13.57
N VAL A 233 4.84 16.21 -14.21
CA VAL A 233 3.57 16.68 -14.76
C VAL A 233 3.06 15.70 -15.82
N GLY A 234 3.92 15.30 -16.77
CA GLY A 234 3.53 14.35 -17.81
C GLY A 234 3.13 12.99 -17.26
N MET A 235 3.83 12.49 -16.24
CA MET A 235 3.54 11.19 -15.61
C MET A 235 2.16 11.19 -14.98
N VAL A 236 1.81 12.26 -14.27
CA VAL A 236 0.46 12.42 -13.74
C VAL A 236 -0.56 12.50 -14.86
N LEU A 237 -0.32 13.26 -15.94
CA LEU A 237 -1.24 13.32 -17.08
C LEU A 237 -1.45 11.97 -17.78
N LEU A 238 -0.41 11.14 -17.88
CA LEU A 238 -0.53 9.78 -18.40
C LEU A 238 -1.39 8.91 -17.47
N ALA A 239 -1.17 9.00 -16.16
CA ALA A 239 -2.00 8.31 -15.18
C ALA A 239 -3.46 8.80 -15.21
N GLU A 240 -3.69 10.09 -15.40
CA GLU A 240 -5.04 10.62 -15.54
C GLU A 240 -5.80 10.03 -16.74
N ALA A 241 -5.08 9.69 -17.80
CA ALA A 241 -5.65 9.03 -18.97
C ALA A 241 -5.85 7.52 -18.77
N ASP A 242 -4.90 6.83 -18.09
CA ASP A 242 -4.84 5.37 -18.05
C ASP A 242 -4.12 4.82 -16.81
N TRP A 243 -4.59 5.16 -15.60
CA TRP A 243 -3.91 4.77 -14.36
C TRP A 243 -4.06 3.29 -13.98
N PHE A 244 -5.13 2.63 -14.42
CA PHE A 244 -5.50 1.32 -13.90
C PHE A 244 -4.71 0.21 -14.57
N TYR A 245 -4.07 -0.61 -13.76
CA TYR A 245 -3.45 -1.85 -14.20
C TYR A 245 -3.82 -2.95 -13.23
N ALA A 246 -4.75 -3.80 -13.66
CA ALA A 246 -5.15 -4.98 -12.89
C ALA A 246 -3.92 -5.85 -12.64
N SER A 247 -3.63 -6.09 -11.37
CA SER A 247 -2.58 -7.00 -10.98
C SER A 247 -2.78 -8.39 -11.57
N PRO A 248 -1.69 -9.18 -11.71
CA PRO A 248 -1.78 -10.51 -12.29
C PRO A 248 -2.82 -11.30 -11.50
N THR A 249 -3.97 -11.55 -12.13
CA THR A 249 -4.99 -12.45 -11.60
C THR A 249 -5.09 -13.60 -12.57
N ILE A 250 -5.36 -14.80 -12.06
CA ILE A 250 -5.55 -15.98 -12.91
C ILE A 250 -6.74 -15.80 -13.87
N SER A 251 -7.67 -14.90 -13.55
CA SER A 251 -8.79 -14.52 -14.41
C SER A 251 -8.39 -13.80 -15.71
N SER A 252 -7.17 -13.27 -15.83
CA SER A 252 -6.69 -12.68 -17.08
C SER A 252 -6.22 -13.76 -18.07
N VAL A 253 -7.13 -14.64 -18.48
CA VAL A 253 -6.90 -15.52 -19.64
C VAL A 253 -6.89 -14.63 -20.88
N PRO A 254 -5.84 -14.68 -21.73
CA PRO A 254 -5.85 -13.97 -23.01
C PRO A 254 -7.10 -14.36 -23.82
N PRO A 255 -7.79 -13.40 -24.48
CA PRO A 255 -8.94 -13.73 -25.31
C PRO A 255 -8.55 -14.77 -26.37
N GLY A 256 -9.21 -15.93 -26.37
CA GLY A 256 -9.03 -16.97 -27.41
C GLY A 256 -8.35 -18.27 -26.98
N LEU A 257 -7.94 -18.44 -25.71
CA LEU A 257 -7.38 -19.71 -25.22
C LEU A 257 -8.42 -20.49 -24.39
N ASN A 258 -8.96 -21.54 -25.00
CA ASN A 258 -9.84 -22.51 -24.34
C ASN A 258 -9.20 -23.12 -23.08
N PHE A 259 -10.05 -23.37 -22.08
CA PHE A 259 -9.82 -23.80 -20.69
C PHE A 259 -9.04 -25.13 -20.46
N GLY A 260 -8.25 -25.62 -21.42
CA GLY A 260 -7.70 -26.99 -21.37
C GLY A 260 -6.31 -27.18 -20.77
N THR A 261 -5.32 -26.33 -21.09
CA THR A 261 -3.91 -26.76 -20.94
C THR A 261 -2.88 -25.62 -20.81
N SER A 262 -3.30 -24.37 -20.60
CA SER A 262 -2.37 -23.24 -20.60
C SER A 262 -1.36 -23.32 -19.45
N ALA A 263 -0.15 -22.80 -19.66
CA ALA A 263 0.87 -22.70 -18.61
C ALA A 263 0.36 -21.90 -17.39
N ALA A 264 -0.49 -20.90 -17.63
CA ALA A 264 -1.17 -20.15 -16.58
C ALA A 264 -2.05 -21.04 -15.69
N TRP A 265 -2.78 -22.00 -16.28
CA TRP A 265 -3.56 -22.97 -15.53
C TRP A 265 -2.71 -23.91 -14.69
N LYS A 266 -1.60 -24.42 -15.24
CA LYS A 266 -0.66 -25.27 -14.48
C LYS A 266 -0.05 -24.51 -13.32
N ASN A 267 0.32 -23.25 -13.54
CA ASN A 267 0.86 -22.37 -12.50
C ASN A 267 -0.19 -22.02 -11.44
N TRP A 268 -1.45 -21.84 -11.85
CA TRP A 268 -2.57 -21.64 -10.94
C TRP A 268 -2.85 -22.86 -10.08
N ALA A 269 -2.96 -24.03 -10.71
CA ALA A 269 -3.20 -25.30 -10.02
C ALA A 269 -2.09 -25.60 -9.00
N ARG A 270 -0.84 -25.24 -9.32
CA ARG A 270 0.29 -25.33 -8.39
C ARG A 270 0.16 -24.35 -7.22
N ALA A 271 0.01 -23.06 -7.49
CA ALA A 271 -0.17 -22.06 -6.43
C ALA A 271 -1.36 -22.38 -5.52
N PHE A 272 -2.41 -22.96 -6.09
CA PHE A 272 -3.57 -23.40 -5.35
C PHE A 272 -3.33 -24.71 -4.58
N GLN A 273 -2.56 -25.67 -5.11
CA GLN A 273 -2.13 -26.86 -4.36
C GLN A 273 -1.28 -26.44 -3.14
N ASP A 274 -0.29 -25.57 -3.36
CA ASP A 274 0.49 -24.96 -2.30
C ASP A 274 -0.44 -24.27 -1.28
N ALA A 275 -1.48 -23.57 -1.77
CA ALA A 275 -2.47 -22.93 -0.92
C ALA A 275 -3.45 -23.84 -0.18
N GLN A 276 -3.73 -25.05 -0.69
CA GLN A 276 -4.55 -26.04 0.00
C GLN A 276 -3.77 -26.78 1.09
N GLU A 277 -2.45 -26.85 0.96
CA GLU A 277 -1.57 -27.31 2.03
C GLU A 277 -1.53 -26.31 3.20
N TYR A 278 -1.90 -25.03 2.98
CA TYR A 278 -2.14 -24.01 4.02
C TYR A 278 -3.41 -24.27 4.87
N ARG A 279 -3.65 -25.51 5.30
CA ARG A 279 -4.71 -25.83 6.27
C ARG A 279 -4.39 -25.16 7.60
N MET A 280 -4.98 -23.99 7.80
CA MET A 280 -4.88 -23.18 9.00
C MET A 280 -5.65 -23.82 10.17
N LEU A 281 -4.99 -24.73 10.88
CA LEU A 281 -5.34 -25.08 12.25
C LEU A 281 -4.26 -24.49 13.16
N PRO A 282 -4.62 -24.03 14.38
CA PRO A 282 -3.60 -23.58 15.31
C PRO A 282 -2.66 -24.74 15.64
N HIS A 283 -1.36 -24.50 15.51
CA HIS A 283 -0.30 -25.42 15.91
C HIS A 283 0.51 -24.77 17.04
N ASP A 284 0.72 -25.48 18.14
CA ASP A 284 1.43 -24.98 19.33
C ASP A 284 0.94 -23.62 19.85
N GLY A 285 -0.37 -23.38 19.77
CA GLY A 285 -1.01 -22.17 20.30
C GLY A 285 -0.85 -20.91 19.43
N THR A 286 -0.46 -21.07 18.16
CA THR A 286 -0.43 -19.99 17.17
C THR A 286 -0.83 -20.50 15.78
N TYR A 287 -1.02 -19.58 14.84
CA TYR A 287 -1.06 -19.92 13.41
C TYR A 287 0.29 -19.60 12.78
N GLU A 288 0.73 -20.46 11.86
CA GLU A 288 1.93 -20.21 11.07
C GLU A 288 1.67 -19.06 10.07
N CYS A 289 2.65 -18.16 9.91
CA CYS A 289 2.57 -17.11 8.90
C CYS A 289 3.01 -17.69 7.55
N LEU A 290 2.07 -17.78 6.60
CA LEU A 290 2.29 -18.43 5.31
C LEU A 290 2.43 -17.41 4.19
N THR A 291 3.18 -17.73 3.14
CA THR A 291 3.23 -16.84 1.97
C THR A 291 1.91 -16.90 1.21
N LEU A 292 1.26 -15.75 1.00
CA LEU A 292 0.08 -15.65 0.16
C LEU A 292 0.48 -15.21 -1.26
N ASP A 293 0.16 -16.05 -2.23
CA ASP A 293 0.25 -15.68 -3.63
C ASP A 293 -0.83 -14.65 -3.95
N LEU A 294 -0.40 -13.42 -4.28
CA LEU A 294 -1.30 -12.31 -4.58
C LEU A 294 -2.27 -12.63 -5.73
N ARG A 295 -1.92 -13.56 -6.64
CA ARG A 295 -2.82 -13.97 -7.73
C ARG A 295 -4.10 -14.63 -7.20
N LEU A 296 -4.04 -15.24 -6.03
CA LEU A 296 -5.18 -15.89 -5.36
C LEU A 296 -6.00 -14.91 -4.51
N CYS A 297 -5.60 -13.64 -4.42
CA CYS A 297 -6.22 -12.62 -3.59
C CYS A 297 -6.62 -11.39 -4.41
N CYS A 298 -7.90 -11.03 -4.36
CA CYS A 298 -8.40 -9.82 -4.97
C CYS A 298 -8.81 -8.82 -3.87
N PHE A 299 -8.03 -7.77 -3.65
CA PHE A 299 -8.40 -6.68 -2.75
C PHE A 299 -9.49 -5.81 -3.37
N ASN A 300 -10.57 -5.56 -2.62
CA ASN A 300 -11.55 -4.55 -2.96
C ASN A 300 -11.06 -3.19 -2.43
N LEU A 301 -10.28 -2.48 -3.23
CA LEU A 301 -9.62 -1.23 -2.82
C LEU A 301 -10.61 -0.12 -2.43
N SER A 302 -11.85 -0.16 -2.93
CA SER A 302 -12.91 0.77 -2.50
C SER A 302 -13.37 0.55 -1.04
N SER A 303 -13.16 -0.65 -0.51
CA SER A 303 -13.46 -1.00 0.88
C SER A 303 -12.30 -0.72 1.83
N ALA A 304 -11.09 -0.44 1.32
CA ALA A 304 -9.95 -0.21 2.18
C ALA A 304 -10.26 0.96 3.14
N ARG A 305 -9.85 0.80 4.39
CA ARG A 305 -9.97 1.77 5.47
C ARG A 305 -8.64 1.81 6.19
N ARG A 306 -8.05 3.00 6.27
CA ARG A 306 -6.77 3.18 6.93
C ARG A 306 -6.91 3.04 8.45
N ALA A 307 -5.95 2.36 9.06
CA ALA A 307 -5.70 2.32 10.50
C ALA A 307 -4.39 3.06 10.82
N SER A 308 -4.00 3.13 12.09
CA SER A 308 -2.78 3.82 12.52
C SER A 308 -1.48 3.24 11.93
N ILE A 309 -1.45 1.93 11.68
CA ILE A 309 -0.25 1.16 11.30
C ILE A 309 -0.46 0.28 10.05
N GLY A 310 -1.55 0.50 9.31
CA GLY A 310 -1.94 -0.34 8.18
C GLY A 310 -3.34 -0.02 7.64
N CYS A 311 -4.03 -1.02 7.11
CA CYS A 311 -5.39 -0.88 6.63
C CYS A 311 -6.25 -2.14 6.87
N VAL A 312 -7.56 -1.94 6.93
CA VAL A 312 -8.54 -3.03 6.81
C VAL A 312 -9.15 -2.96 5.42
N VAL A 313 -9.20 -4.09 4.71
CA VAL A 313 -9.71 -4.15 3.32
C VAL A 313 -10.50 -5.43 3.11
N ASP A 314 -11.67 -5.35 2.47
CA ASP A 314 -12.39 -6.53 2.01
C ASP A 314 -11.59 -7.18 0.88
N ALA A 315 -11.51 -8.51 0.89
CA ALA A 315 -10.84 -9.26 -0.16
C ALA A 315 -11.63 -10.51 -0.52
N GLN A 316 -11.33 -11.01 -1.70
CA GLN A 316 -11.82 -12.29 -2.16
C GLN A 316 -10.63 -13.24 -2.39
N PHE A 317 -10.63 -14.37 -1.70
CA PHE A 317 -9.71 -15.45 -1.99
C PHE A 317 -10.34 -16.40 -3.01
N LEU A 318 -9.63 -16.63 -4.10
CA LEU A 318 -10.12 -17.41 -5.23
C LEU A 318 -10.17 -18.90 -4.87
N ALA A 319 -11.36 -19.48 -5.02
CA ALA A 319 -11.60 -20.91 -4.84
C ALA A 319 -11.30 -21.68 -6.13
N PRO A 320 -11.09 -23.01 -6.05
CA PRO A 320 -10.87 -23.80 -7.25
C PRO A 320 -12.15 -23.87 -8.09
N PRO A 321 -12.04 -23.97 -9.42
CA PRO A 321 -13.17 -23.89 -10.35
C PRO A 321 -14.14 -25.07 -10.26
N VAL A 322 -13.84 -26.10 -9.45
CA VAL A 322 -14.76 -27.22 -9.24
C VAL A 322 -15.45 -27.09 -7.88
N GLY A 323 -16.66 -26.55 -7.91
CA GLY A 323 -17.68 -26.73 -6.86
C GLY A 323 -17.51 -25.93 -5.56
N LYS A 324 -16.53 -25.03 -5.46
CA LYS A 324 -16.37 -24.14 -4.28
C LYS A 324 -16.54 -22.68 -4.69
N SER A 325 -17.30 -21.93 -3.89
CA SER A 325 -17.40 -20.48 -4.02
C SER A 325 -16.13 -19.80 -3.51
N ASN A 326 -15.73 -18.71 -4.15
CA ASN A 326 -14.68 -17.83 -3.63
C ASN A 326 -14.97 -17.45 -2.17
N LEU A 327 -13.93 -17.35 -1.36
CA LEU A 327 -14.04 -17.02 0.04
C LEU A 327 -13.99 -15.49 0.20
N GLN A 328 -15.05 -14.91 0.75
CA GLN A 328 -15.07 -13.50 1.13
C GLN A 328 -14.40 -13.34 2.49
N VAL A 329 -13.44 -12.43 2.58
CA VAL A 329 -12.68 -12.17 3.80
C VAL A 329 -12.54 -10.68 4.04
N VAL A 330 -12.33 -10.32 5.31
CA VAL A 330 -11.85 -8.99 5.69
C VAL A 330 -10.39 -9.14 6.10
N CYS A 331 -9.49 -8.41 5.45
CA CYS A 331 -8.06 -8.44 5.73
C CYS A 331 -7.65 -7.25 6.59
N LYS A 332 -7.08 -7.49 7.77
CA LYS A 332 -6.28 -6.47 8.49
C LYS A 332 -4.84 -6.63 8.01
N VAL A 333 -4.32 -5.62 7.34
CA VAL A 333 -3.05 -5.61 6.62
C VAL A 333 -2.11 -4.60 7.25
N VAL A 334 -0.86 -5.00 7.47
CA VAL A 334 0.23 -4.15 7.94
C VAL A 334 1.36 -4.16 6.93
N ASP A 335 1.95 -2.98 6.72
CA ASP A 335 3.18 -2.81 5.95
C ASP A 335 4.38 -3.07 6.87
N VAL A 336 4.97 -4.25 6.75
CA VAL A 336 6.05 -4.69 7.66
C VAL A 336 7.40 -4.06 7.32
N LEU A 337 7.55 -3.47 6.13
CA LEU A 337 8.76 -2.72 5.77
C LEU A 337 8.77 -1.36 6.46
N ARG A 338 7.62 -0.68 6.48
CA ARG A 338 7.46 0.63 7.13
C ARG A 338 7.29 0.50 8.64
N TYR A 339 6.58 -0.54 9.08
CA TYR A 339 6.19 -0.73 10.48
C TYR A 339 6.54 -2.14 10.97
N PRO A 340 7.83 -2.47 11.14
CA PRO A 340 8.24 -3.80 11.61
C PRO A 340 7.63 -4.14 12.97
N ASP A 341 7.54 -3.18 13.89
CA ASP A 341 6.95 -3.36 15.22
C ASP A 341 5.44 -3.61 15.18
N ALA A 342 4.76 -3.17 14.10
CA ALA A 342 3.33 -3.45 13.91
C ALA A 342 3.08 -4.92 13.54
N ALA A 343 4.08 -5.62 13.02
CA ALA A 343 3.99 -7.05 12.77
C ALA A 343 3.76 -7.84 14.07
N ASP A 344 4.43 -7.42 15.17
CA ASP A 344 4.26 -8.02 16.50
C ASP A 344 2.84 -7.89 17.03
N LEU A 345 2.13 -6.80 16.68
CA LEU A 345 0.73 -6.60 17.07
C LEU A 345 -0.19 -7.60 16.34
N LEU A 346 0.04 -7.86 15.05
CA LEU A 346 -0.66 -8.93 14.33
C LEU A 346 -0.35 -10.29 14.92
N ASP A 347 0.92 -10.56 15.27
CA ASP A 347 1.31 -11.84 15.88
C ASP A 347 0.61 -12.09 17.22
N ARG A 348 0.42 -11.04 18.04
CA ARG A 348 -0.37 -11.12 19.29
C ARG A 348 -1.83 -11.41 19.00
N GLU A 349 -2.41 -10.72 18.03
CA GLU A 349 -3.81 -10.92 17.63
C GLU A 349 -4.05 -12.35 17.13
N VAL A 350 -3.14 -12.90 16.31
CA VAL A 350 -3.18 -14.28 15.83
C VAL A 350 -3.13 -15.30 16.99
N ARG A 351 -2.28 -15.07 17.99
CA ARG A 351 -2.24 -15.92 19.20
C ARG A 351 -3.54 -15.85 20.01
N ALA A 352 -4.18 -14.68 20.08
CA ALA A 352 -5.48 -14.55 20.72
C ALA A 352 -6.55 -15.37 19.96
N TYR A 353 -6.57 -15.32 18.63
CA TYR A 353 -7.44 -16.18 17.82
C TYR A 353 -7.17 -17.67 18.03
N ALA A 354 -5.91 -18.09 18.19
CA ALA A 354 -5.56 -19.48 18.46
C ALA A 354 -6.03 -19.92 19.85
N ALA A 355 -5.81 -19.08 20.86
CA ALA A 355 -6.26 -19.33 22.23
C ALA A 355 -7.80 -19.37 22.37
N LEU A 356 -8.51 -18.59 21.56
CA LEU A 356 -9.96 -18.47 21.57
C LEU A 356 -10.62 -19.21 20.40
N GLU A 357 -9.98 -20.26 19.87
CA GLU A 357 -10.45 -21.02 18.70
C GLU A 357 -11.93 -21.44 18.83
N HIS A 358 -12.34 -21.93 20.01
CA HIS A 358 -13.71 -22.37 20.28
C HIS A 358 -14.77 -21.24 20.25
N LEU A 359 -14.35 -19.96 20.31
CA LEU A 359 -15.23 -18.80 20.23
C LEU A 359 -15.39 -18.27 18.79
N GLN A 360 -14.53 -18.72 17.86
CA GLN A 360 -14.53 -18.26 16.47
C GLN A 360 -15.82 -18.63 15.73
N GLY A 361 -16.38 -17.64 15.03
CA GLY A 361 -17.66 -17.74 14.32
C GLY A 361 -18.90 -17.59 15.21
N ASN A 362 -18.72 -17.47 16.53
CA ASN A 362 -19.80 -17.28 17.48
C ASN A 362 -19.83 -15.84 18.02
N VAL A 363 -18.73 -15.43 18.65
CA VAL A 363 -18.60 -14.11 19.31
C VAL A 363 -17.35 -13.34 18.86
N ILE A 364 -16.41 -14.00 18.18
CA ILE A 364 -15.29 -13.39 17.46
C ILE A 364 -15.27 -13.93 16.03
N PRO A 365 -14.72 -13.22 15.02
CA PRO A 365 -14.61 -13.72 13.66
C PRO A 365 -13.87 -15.06 13.57
N LYS A 366 -14.15 -15.86 12.54
CA LYS A 366 -13.22 -16.93 12.16
C LYS A 366 -11.97 -16.34 11.54
N LEU A 367 -10.80 -16.81 11.97
CA LEU A 367 -9.53 -16.57 11.31
C LEU A 367 -9.36 -17.62 10.20
N TYR A 368 -9.44 -17.19 8.95
CA TYR A 368 -9.19 -18.05 7.80
C TYR A 368 -7.72 -18.17 7.45
N GLY A 369 -6.89 -17.23 7.90
CA GLY A 369 -5.55 -17.08 7.36
C GLY A 369 -4.66 -16.10 8.07
N PHE A 370 -3.37 -16.41 8.18
CA PHE A 370 -2.32 -15.49 8.58
C PHE A 370 -1.20 -15.55 7.54
N TYR A 371 -0.95 -14.43 6.88
CA TYR A 371 -0.17 -14.44 5.65
C TYR A 371 0.84 -13.31 5.55
N GLU A 372 1.85 -13.54 4.75
CA GLU A 372 2.79 -12.55 4.24
C GLU A 372 2.74 -12.49 2.71
N ILE A 373 2.76 -11.29 2.14
CA ILE A 373 2.85 -11.07 0.69
C ILE A 373 4.17 -10.39 0.39
N TRP A 374 5.05 -11.13 -0.29
CA TRP A 374 6.33 -10.66 -0.82
C TRP A 374 7.28 -10.05 0.22
N GLY A 375 7.13 -10.32 1.52
CA GLY A 375 7.90 -9.64 2.58
C GLY A 375 7.53 -8.16 2.77
N ILE A 376 6.52 -7.65 2.07
CA ILE A 376 6.07 -6.25 2.14
C ILE A 376 4.88 -6.11 3.08
N LEU A 377 3.88 -6.98 2.90
CA LEU A 377 2.65 -6.93 3.66
C LEU A 377 2.53 -8.17 4.53
N ARG A 378 2.02 -8.00 5.74
CA ARG A 378 1.53 -9.08 6.59
C ARG A 378 0.06 -8.85 6.89
N LEU A 379 -0.75 -9.91 6.85
CA LEU A 379 -2.19 -9.77 7.03
C LEU A 379 -2.83 -10.95 7.73
N ILE A 380 -3.91 -10.68 8.46
CA ILE A 380 -4.86 -11.69 8.91
C ILE A 380 -6.12 -11.62 8.04
N ALA A 381 -6.63 -12.77 7.62
CA ALA A 381 -7.84 -12.90 6.84
C ALA A 381 -8.98 -13.41 7.72
N LEU A 382 -9.99 -12.59 7.95
CA LEU A 382 -11.07 -12.81 8.91
C LEU A 382 -12.42 -13.00 8.23
N GLU A 383 -13.32 -13.66 8.93
CA GLU A 383 -14.74 -13.72 8.59
C GLU A 383 -15.38 -12.32 8.56
N PRO A 384 -16.13 -11.96 7.50
CA PRO A 384 -16.90 -10.72 7.50
C PRO A 384 -18.02 -10.75 8.55
N VAL A 385 -17.93 -9.93 9.59
CA VAL A 385 -18.87 -9.89 10.73
C VAL A 385 -19.79 -8.66 10.76
N GLY A 386 -19.91 -7.96 9.64
CA GLY A 386 -20.74 -6.75 9.52
C GLY A 386 -19.97 -5.49 9.90
N ASN A 387 -20.69 -4.42 10.23
CA ASN A 387 -20.10 -3.11 10.50
C ASN A 387 -19.92 -2.89 12.00
N ALA A 388 -18.89 -2.12 12.37
CA ALA A 388 -18.76 -1.59 13.73
C ALA A 388 -20.00 -0.78 14.14
N ILE A 389 -20.32 -0.77 15.43
CA ILE A 389 -21.37 0.08 15.99
C ILE A 389 -20.96 1.54 15.80
N PRO A 390 -21.76 2.39 15.12
CA PRO A 390 -21.44 3.80 14.92
C PRO A 390 -21.37 4.59 16.23
N GLU A 391 -20.50 5.60 16.26
CA GLU A 391 -20.35 6.51 17.42
C GLU A 391 -21.61 7.35 17.69
N ASP A 392 -22.44 7.60 16.68
CA ASP A 392 -23.69 8.34 16.79
C ASP A 392 -24.91 7.44 17.10
N GLU A 393 -24.77 6.12 17.06
CA GLU A 393 -25.86 5.21 17.38
C GLU A 393 -26.13 5.17 18.89
N GLN A 394 -27.39 5.28 19.30
CA GLN A 394 -27.76 5.11 20.71
C GLN A 394 -27.74 3.63 21.11
N ILE A 395 -26.91 3.27 22.09
CA ILE A 395 -26.86 1.91 22.63
C ILE A 395 -28.05 1.66 23.56
N ASN A 396 -29.09 1.02 23.02
CA ASN A 396 -30.23 0.57 23.80
C ASN A 396 -29.88 -0.65 24.67
N GLN A 397 -30.76 -0.98 25.62
CA GLN A 397 -30.51 -2.06 26.58
C GLN A 397 -30.33 -3.43 25.92
N THR A 398 -31.06 -3.72 24.83
CA THR A 398 -30.92 -4.98 24.10
C THR A 398 -29.55 -5.13 23.45
N LEU A 399 -29.04 -4.06 22.83
CA LEU A 399 -27.70 -4.05 22.24
C LEU A 399 -26.63 -4.19 23.31
N ARG A 400 -26.75 -3.45 24.41
CA ARG A 400 -25.85 -3.53 25.57
C ARG A 400 -25.78 -4.96 26.13
N THR A 401 -26.92 -5.61 26.34
CA THR A 401 -26.95 -7.00 26.80
C THR A 401 -26.22 -7.94 25.83
N LYS A 402 -26.36 -7.74 24.52
CA LYS A 402 -25.64 -8.55 23.52
C LYS A 402 -24.14 -8.30 23.52
N MET A 403 -23.71 -7.05 23.65
CA MET A 403 -22.28 -6.69 23.78
C MET A 403 -21.67 -7.35 25.01
N LYS A 404 -22.33 -7.24 26.17
CA LYS A 404 -21.90 -7.89 27.42
C LYS A 404 -21.88 -9.41 27.31
N THR A 405 -22.87 -10.00 26.63
CA THR A 405 -22.90 -11.46 26.42
C THR A 405 -21.72 -11.94 25.58
N ALA A 406 -21.38 -11.21 24.50
CA ALA A 406 -20.21 -11.54 23.67
C ALA A 406 -18.90 -11.41 24.47
N LEU A 407 -18.75 -10.33 25.25
CA LEU A 407 -17.57 -10.10 26.10
C LEU A 407 -17.44 -11.16 27.19
N GLN A 408 -18.56 -11.54 27.82
CA GLN A 408 -18.59 -12.59 28.85
C GLN A 408 -18.05 -13.92 28.34
N CYS A 409 -18.25 -14.25 27.05
CA CYS A 409 -17.67 -15.46 26.47
C CYS A 409 -16.13 -15.41 26.47
N ILE A 410 -15.52 -14.25 26.22
CA ILE A 410 -14.07 -14.07 26.32
C ILE A 410 -13.61 -14.20 27.79
N HIS A 411 -14.36 -13.60 28.73
CA HIS A 411 -14.08 -13.69 30.17
C HIS A 411 -14.14 -15.10 30.71
N VAL A 412 -15.16 -15.88 30.31
CA VAL A 412 -15.31 -17.30 30.68
C VAL A 412 -14.15 -18.15 30.14
N ALA A 413 -13.58 -17.78 28.99
CA ALA A 413 -12.39 -18.41 28.46
C ALA A 413 -11.09 -18.02 29.22
N GLY A 414 -11.17 -17.11 30.20
CA GLY A 414 -10.06 -16.65 31.04
C GLY A 414 -9.22 -15.53 30.42
N TYR A 415 -9.81 -14.72 29.55
CA TYR A 415 -9.17 -13.60 28.86
C TYR A 415 -9.94 -12.31 29.08
N ILE A 416 -9.25 -11.19 28.93
CA ILE A 416 -9.85 -9.87 28.70
C ILE A 416 -9.57 -9.44 27.27
N HIS A 417 -10.39 -8.54 26.73
CA HIS A 417 -10.18 -7.96 25.40
C HIS A 417 -9.06 -6.90 25.40
N GLY A 418 -9.04 -6.02 26.40
CA GLY A 418 -8.06 -4.96 26.62
C GLY A 418 -8.29 -3.65 25.83
N ASP A 419 -9.40 -3.54 25.08
CA ASP A 419 -9.75 -2.34 24.31
C ASP A 419 -11.26 -2.26 24.05
N ILE A 420 -12.05 -1.97 25.08
CA ILE A 420 -13.51 -1.86 24.94
C ILE A 420 -13.85 -0.51 24.31
N ALA A 421 -14.31 -0.56 23.06
CA ALA A 421 -14.76 0.61 22.32
C ALA A 421 -15.81 0.21 21.28
N ARG A 422 -16.72 1.13 20.92
CA ARG A 422 -17.77 0.88 19.92
C ARG A 422 -17.23 0.36 18.59
N ARG A 423 -16.08 0.89 18.15
CA ARG A 423 -15.34 0.43 16.96
C ARG A 423 -14.98 -1.07 16.96
N ASN A 424 -14.86 -1.70 18.14
CA ASN A 424 -14.46 -3.09 18.31
C ASN A 424 -15.66 -4.05 18.48
N PHE A 425 -16.89 -3.53 18.44
CA PHE A 425 -18.11 -4.34 18.39
C PHE A 425 -18.72 -4.24 16.99
N CYS A 426 -18.70 -5.34 16.24
CA CYS A 426 -19.33 -5.45 14.93
C CYS A 426 -20.72 -6.10 15.03
N ARG A 427 -21.67 -5.62 14.22
CA ARG A 427 -23.04 -6.13 14.18
C ARG A 427 -23.40 -6.68 12.81
N ARG A 428 -23.82 -7.95 12.77
CA ARG A 428 -24.43 -8.58 11.58
C ARG A 428 -25.89 -8.16 11.40
N ALA A 429 -26.43 -8.31 10.18
CA ALA A 429 -27.82 -7.98 9.85
C ALA A 429 -28.89 -8.67 10.74
N ARG A 430 -28.57 -9.82 11.34
CA ARG A 430 -29.46 -10.54 12.28
C ARG A 430 -29.30 -10.08 13.75
N GLY A 431 -28.52 -9.02 13.98
CA GLY A 431 -28.29 -8.44 15.29
C GLY A 431 -27.37 -9.25 16.21
N ALA A 432 -26.59 -10.20 15.68
CA ALA A 432 -25.49 -10.84 16.40
C ALA A 432 -24.33 -9.86 16.52
N VAL A 433 -23.67 -9.85 17.69
CA VAL A 433 -22.54 -8.96 18.01
C VAL A 433 -21.26 -9.79 18.06
N PHE A 434 -20.23 -9.28 17.40
CA PHE A 434 -18.90 -9.88 17.35
C PHE A 434 -17.88 -8.88 17.90
N LEU A 435 -16.92 -9.37 18.66
CA LEU A 435 -15.74 -8.63 19.11
C LEU A 435 -14.61 -8.80 18.09
N VAL A 436 -13.97 -7.70 17.74
CA VAL A 436 -12.85 -7.65 16.78
C VAL A 436 -11.69 -6.86 17.40
N ASP A 437 -10.51 -6.92 16.76
CA ASP A 437 -9.30 -6.23 17.21
C ASP A 437 -8.71 -6.81 18.51
N LEU A 438 -8.29 -8.08 18.44
CA LEU A 438 -7.80 -8.83 19.62
C LEU A 438 -6.33 -8.57 19.94
N GLU A 439 -5.73 -7.50 19.42
CA GLU A 439 -4.30 -7.19 19.59
C GLU A 439 -3.89 -6.91 21.05
N ARG A 440 -4.85 -6.46 21.88
CA ARG A 440 -4.67 -6.25 23.33
C ARG A 440 -5.20 -7.39 24.19
N CYS A 441 -5.73 -8.44 23.56
CA CYS A 441 -6.32 -9.56 24.28
C CYS A 441 -5.23 -10.30 25.06
N ARG A 442 -5.49 -10.55 26.34
CA ARG A 442 -4.54 -11.23 27.22
C ARG A 442 -5.27 -12.08 28.25
N ARG A 443 -4.58 -13.11 28.75
CA ARG A 443 -5.08 -13.89 29.89
C ARG A 443 -5.24 -12.98 31.09
N SER A 444 -6.37 -13.11 31.77
CA SER A 444 -6.56 -12.54 33.10
C SER A 444 -7.41 -13.49 33.94
N ARG A 445 -6.99 -13.68 35.18
CA ARG A 445 -7.74 -14.43 36.21
C ARG A 445 -8.20 -13.51 37.34
N ASN A 446 -7.92 -12.21 37.21
CA ASN A 446 -8.29 -11.22 38.20
C ASN A 446 -9.74 -10.83 37.98
N GLN A 447 -10.62 -11.21 38.89
CA GLN A 447 -12.05 -10.92 38.77
C GLN A 447 -12.32 -9.40 38.69
N SER A 448 -11.52 -8.58 39.37
CA SER A 448 -11.65 -7.11 39.29
C SER A 448 -11.42 -6.61 37.87
N GLU A 449 -10.41 -7.12 37.16
CA GLU A 449 -10.14 -6.71 35.76
C GLU A 449 -11.27 -7.12 34.81
N LEU A 450 -11.87 -8.29 35.04
CA LEU A 450 -13.02 -8.76 34.25
C LEU A 450 -14.26 -7.88 34.52
N ASP A 451 -14.52 -7.57 35.78
CA ASP A 451 -15.66 -6.73 36.18
C ASP A 451 -15.48 -5.29 35.67
N ASP A 452 -14.27 -4.74 35.78
CA ASP A 452 -13.92 -3.41 35.26
C ASP A 452 -14.14 -3.33 33.75
N GLU A 453 -13.62 -4.29 32.98
CA GLU A 453 -13.81 -4.35 31.52
C GLU A 453 -15.31 -4.51 31.14
N MET A 454 -16.07 -5.28 31.93
CA MET A 454 -17.52 -5.41 31.73
C MET A 454 -18.26 -4.09 31.98
N ASN A 455 -17.79 -3.28 32.94
CA ASN A 455 -18.35 -1.96 33.25
C ASN A 455 -17.99 -0.91 32.18
N GLU A 456 -16.86 -1.05 31.46
CA GLU A 456 -16.53 -0.18 30.33
C GLU A 456 -17.62 -0.21 29.25
N VAL A 457 -18.30 -1.35 29.05
CA VAL A 457 -19.44 -1.46 28.13
C VAL A 457 -20.63 -0.58 28.54
N ASP A 458 -20.82 -0.32 29.84
CA ASP A 458 -21.88 0.59 30.31
C ASP A 458 -21.50 2.07 30.10
N GLY A 459 -20.22 2.37 29.94
CA GLY A 459 -19.69 3.70 29.63
C GLY A 459 -19.73 4.08 28.15
N LEU A 460 -19.99 3.11 27.26
CA LEU A 460 -20.21 3.32 25.82
C LEU A 460 -21.64 3.82 25.56
#